data_AF-A0A4Y6Q0M2-F1
#
_entry.id   AF-A0A4Y6Q0M2-F1
#
_cell.length_a   1.000
_cell.length_b   1.000
_cell.length_c   1.000
_cell.angle_alpha   90.00
_cell.angle_beta   90.00
_cell.angle_gamma   90.00
#
_symmetry.space_group_name_H-M   'P 1'
#
loop_
_entity.id
_entity.type
_entity.pdbx_description
1 polymer ?
#
loop_
_entity_poly.entity_id
_entity_poly.type
_entity_poly.pdbx_seq_one_letter_code
_entity_poly.pdbx_strand_id
1 'polypeptide(L)'
;MQRPSGHEVHVPLAVVRKLISDLIHTGDLRLRARRDTVEHLHARQTLGEDLRDWIQARIDVNERSAQKEAVAEMVDWLLERPELDDLFMADVDLYWMLRRRVWDIRDELAAGGADQTFATVGEADSSHAGEQTVVYTSPVTQKKPQASRFKFLGIDFPLFGASVDEASSYVGSGFCCVRQEKVEHAFELGISDYLCVSCDACGRDNFLDASDRASQPCRECGVEIAFPPFPDETPCIGYEALRAGGAALTKDTEFGMITWENAENGVTHGVPWIDPDRVEDVDIVELEEGWHAARLDPDDMWELLRTPSFVSWQGEFWLFSGGHPMVYVGAWTRVEFCMHAEDGKGEALFNEVVEDLPERDLWPELEPDGSVAAYVFRCPETGRLRASWDMP
;
A
#
# COMPACT_ATOMS: atom_id res chain seq x y z
N MET A 1 15.48 24.30 51.69
CA MET A 1 15.42 23.44 50.49
C MET A 1 14.53 22.24 50.82
N GLN A 2 13.26 22.31 50.44
CA GLN A 2 12.32 21.19 50.51
C GLN A 2 12.54 20.29 49.29
N ARG A 3 12.57 18.96 49.49
CA ARG A 3 12.55 18.00 48.38
C ARG A 3 11.16 18.04 47.72
N PRO A 4 11.07 18.04 46.38
CA PRO A 4 9.78 17.96 45.72
C PRO A 4 9.16 16.58 45.98
N SER A 5 7.90 16.57 46.39
CA SER A 5 7.05 15.40 46.46
C SER A 5 6.85 14.86 45.05
N GLY A 6 7.30 13.62 44.81
CA GLY A 6 6.99 12.91 43.57
C GLY A 6 5.49 12.64 43.49
N HIS A 7 4.86 13.07 42.40
CA HIS A 7 3.51 12.65 42.06
C HIS A 7 3.57 11.18 41.61
N GLU A 8 2.89 10.31 42.35
CA GLU A 8 2.62 8.93 41.93
C GLU A 8 1.60 8.95 40.80
N VAL A 9 1.99 8.43 39.64
CA VAL A 9 1.09 8.21 38.50
C VAL A 9 0.68 6.74 38.50
N HIS A 10 -0.62 6.50 38.63
CA HIS A 10 -1.22 5.17 38.54
C HIS A 10 -1.41 4.79 37.07
N VAL A 11 -1.01 3.58 36.67
CA VAL A 11 -1.46 3.00 35.39
C VAL A 11 -2.88 2.47 35.61
N PRO A 12 -3.91 3.05 34.99
CA PRO A 12 -5.27 2.60 35.26
C PRO A 12 -5.47 1.22 34.65
N LEU A 13 -5.94 0.26 35.45
CA LEU A 13 -6.40 -1.08 35.02
C LEU A 13 -7.35 -1.01 33.80
N ALA A 14 -8.03 0.12 33.60
CA ALA A 14 -8.87 0.43 32.45
C ALA A 14 -8.11 0.45 31.11
N VAL A 15 -6.83 0.86 31.07
CA VAL A 15 -6.03 0.94 29.85
C VAL A 15 -5.61 -0.44 29.37
N VAL A 16 -5.16 -1.30 30.28
CA VAL A 16 -4.85 -2.71 29.99
C VAL A 16 -6.11 -3.45 29.54
N ARG A 17 -7.24 -3.23 30.22
CA ARG A 17 -8.54 -3.78 29.82
C ARG A 17 -8.99 -3.28 28.44
N LYS A 18 -8.73 -2.02 28.10
CA LYS A 18 -9.05 -1.44 26.79
C LYS A 18 -8.20 -2.06 25.70
N LEU A 19 -6.87 -2.18 25.89
CA LEU A 19 -5.97 -2.80 24.92
C LEU A 19 -6.36 -4.25 24.63
N ILE A 20 -6.72 -5.01 25.67
CA ILE A 20 -7.22 -6.39 25.55
C ILE A 20 -8.57 -6.43 24.84
N SER A 21 -9.49 -5.52 25.19
CA SER A 21 -10.79 -5.39 24.54
C SER A 21 -10.65 -5.07 23.06
N ASP A 22 -9.73 -4.17 22.69
CA ASP A 22 -9.46 -3.74 21.32
C ASP A 22 -8.80 -4.88 20.53
N LEU A 23 -7.89 -5.64 21.11
CA LEU A 23 -7.33 -6.85 20.50
C LEU A 23 -8.40 -7.92 20.25
N ILE A 24 -9.29 -8.14 21.22
CA ILE A 24 -10.40 -9.09 21.10
C ILE A 24 -11.42 -8.60 20.05
N HIS A 25 -11.82 -7.32 20.07
CA HIS A 25 -12.86 -6.78 19.18
C HIS A 25 -12.37 -6.55 17.74
N THR A 26 -11.13 -6.11 17.53
CA THR A 26 -10.57 -5.88 16.20
C THR A 26 -10.32 -7.20 15.47
N GLY A 27 -9.85 -8.22 16.20
CA GLY A 27 -9.82 -9.60 15.71
C GLY A 27 -11.22 -10.14 15.40
N ASP A 28 -12.20 -9.87 16.27
CA ASP A 28 -13.57 -10.39 16.09
C ASP A 28 -14.37 -9.67 14.98
N LEU A 29 -14.08 -8.40 14.67
CA LEU A 29 -14.74 -7.64 13.59
C LEU A 29 -14.23 -8.02 12.19
N ARG A 30 -12.92 -8.18 11.99
CA ARG A 30 -12.36 -8.57 10.68
C ARG A 30 -12.58 -10.05 10.37
N LEU A 31 -12.58 -10.93 11.38
CA LEU A 31 -12.78 -12.37 11.20
C LEU A 31 -14.26 -12.79 11.08
N ARG A 32 -15.24 -11.95 11.43
CA ARG A 32 -16.68 -12.22 11.17
C ARG A 32 -17.04 -12.10 9.69
N ALA A 33 -16.20 -11.48 8.87
CA ALA A 33 -16.41 -11.34 7.43
C ALA A 33 -16.16 -12.64 6.64
N ARG A 34 -15.51 -13.66 7.23
CA ARG A 34 -15.28 -14.97 6.60
C ARG A 34 -15.84 -16.11 7.44
N ARG A 35 -16.55 -17.01 6.77
CA ARG A 35 -17.34 -18.09 7.38
C ARG A 35 -16.51 -19.37 7.41
N ASP A 36 -15.57 -19.48 8.35
CA ASP A 36 -14.70 -20.65 8.44
C ASP A 36 -14.90 -21.52 9.70
N THR A 37 -14.44 -22.76 9.56
CA THR A 37 -14.81 -24.04 10.21
C THR A 37 -14.80 -24.10 11.75
N VAL A 38 -15.57 -25.06 12.29
CA VAL A 38 -15.73 -25.35 13.73
C VAL A 38 -14.40 -25.53 14.48
N GLU A 39 -13.36 -26.02 13.82
CA GLU A 39 -12.02 -26.21 14.40
C GLU A 39 -11.33 -24.89 14.72
N HIS A 40 -11.45 -23.87 13.85
CA HIS A 40 -10.93 -22.52 14.11
C HIS A 40 -11.67 -21.84 15.26
N LEU A 41 -12.98 -22.05 15.38
CA LEU A 41 -13.77 -21.51 16.50
C LEU A 41 -13.35 -22.13 17.85
N HIS A 42 -12.98 -23.42 17.88
CA HIS A 42 -12.53 -24.08 19.09
C HIS A 42 -11.12 -23.61 19.51
N ALA A 43 -10.18 -23.54 18.57
CA ALA A 43 -8.83 -22.99 18.83
C ALA A 43 -8.89 -21.53 19.33
N ARG A 44 -9.80 -20.71 18.77
CA ARG A 44 -10.08 -19.34 19.21
C ARG A 44 -10.59 -19.27 20.65
N GLN A 45 -11.52 -20.17 21.02
CA GLN A 45 -12.07 -20.19 22.37
C GLN A 45 -10.99 -20.59 23.39
N THR A 46 -10.20 -21.62 23.08
CA THR A 46 -9.11 -22.07 23.95
C THR A 46 -8.03 -21.01 24.13
N LEU A 47 -7.62 -20.30 23.07
CA LEU A 47 -6.65 -19.21 23.19
C LEU A 47 -7.17 -18.05 24.05
N GLY A 48 -8.45 -17.69 23.89
CA GLY A 48 -9.09 -16.65 24.69
C GLY A 48 -9.21 -17.02 26.18
N GLU A 49 -9.44 -18.30 26.48
CA GLU A 49 -9.47 -18.83 27.85
C GLU A 49 -8.05 -18.88 28.45
N ASP A 50 -7.06 -19.39 27.71
CA ASP A 50 -5.64 -19.43 28.10
C ASP A 50 -5.09 -18.03 28.43
N LEU A 51 -5.35 -17.05 27.55
CA LEU A 51 -4.89 -15.66 27.76
C LEU A 51 -5.59 -15.03 28.97
N ARG A 52 -6.88 -15.30 29.16
CA ARG A 52 -7.64 -14.79 30.31
C ARG A 52 -7.13 -15.37 31.62
N ASP A 53 -6.88 -16.67 31.67
CA ASP A 53 -6.36 -17.36 32.86
C ASP A 53 -4.92 -16.92 33.16
N TRP A 54 -4.09 -16.76 32.11
CA TRP A 54 -2.75 -16.21 32.22
C TRP A 54 -2.76 -14.80 32.83
N ILE A 55 -3.64 -13.92 32.34
CA ILE A 55 -3.81 -12.55 32.82
C ILE A 55 -4.32 -12.54 34.26
N GLN A 56 -5.34 -13.35 34.57
CA GLN A 56 -5.94 -13.42 35.90
C GLN A 56 -4.94 -13.90 36.96
N ALA A 57 -4.03 -14.80 36.60
CA ALA A 57 -2.95 -15.27 37.48
C ALA A 57 -1.87 -14.21 37.79
N ARG A 58 -1.76 -13.15 36.96
CA ARG A 58 -0.75 -12.07 37.11
C ARG A 58 -1.32 -10.71 37.53
N ILE A 59 -2.64 -10.50 37.43
CA ILE A 59 -3.30 -9.24 37.84
C ILE A 59 -3.26 -9.00 39.37
N ASP A 60 -3.04 -10.03 40.19
CA ASP A 60 -2.97 -9.89 41.66
C ASP A 60 -1.68 -9.21 42.18
N VAL A 61 -0.80 -8.75 41.29
CA VAL A 61 0.45 -8.09 41.69
C VAL A 61 0.28 -6.56 41.68
N ASN A 62 0.20 -5.98 42.88
CA ASN A 62 0.12 -4.53 43.10
C ASN A 62 1.45 -3.78 42.93
N GLU A 63 2.52 -4.44 42.48
CA GLU A 63 3.84 -3.82 42.28
C GLU A 63 4.09 -3.48 40.80
N ARG A 64 4.45 -2.22 40.54
CA ARG A 64 4.67 -1.64 39.19
C ARG A 64 5.74 -2.37 38.37
N SER A 65 6.78 -2.88 39.02
CA SER A 65 7.82 -3.69 38.37
C SER A 65 7.25 -4.99 37.82
N ALA A 66 6.42 -5.66 38.61
CA ALA A 66 5.80 -6.92 38.23
C ALA A 66 4.74 -6.78 37.13
N GLN A 67 4.06 -5.63 37.03
CA GLN A 67 3.14 -5.36 35.92
C GLN A 67 3.87 -5.16 34.58
N LYS A 68 5.02 -4.47 34.59
CA LYS A 68 5.86 -4.33 33.39
C LYS A 68 6.47 -5.66 32.97
N GLU A 69 6.95 -6.43 33.94
CA GLU A 69 7.48 -7.78 33.72
C GLU A 69 6.38 -8.71 33.20
N ALA A 70 5.16 -8.63 33.73
CA ALA A 70 4.02 -9.37 33.19
C ALA A 70 3.66 -8.96 31.75
N VAL A 71 3.62 -7.67 31.41
CA VAL A 71 3.34 -7.28 30.01
C VAL A 71 4.45 -7.76 29.07
N ALA A 72 5.71 -7.71 29.50
CA ALA A 72 6.84 -8.26 28.72
C ALA A 72 6.74 -9.78 28.56
N GLU A 73 6.44 -10.53 29.64
CA GLU A 73 6.21 -11.97 29.61
C GLU A 73 5.02 -12.34 28.72
N MET A 74 3.94 -11.53 28.72
CA MET A 74 2.78 -11.75 27.86
C MET A 74 3.15 -11.58 26.37
N VAL A 75 3.95 -10.55 26.07
CA VAL A 75 4.45 -10.29 24.72
C VAL A 75 5.33 -11.44 24.25
N ASP A 76 6.29 -11.89 25.08
CA ASP A 76 7.16 -13.00 24.72
C ASP A 76 6.36 -14.32 24.60
N TRP A 77 5.39 -14.56 25.48
CA TRP A 77 4.50 -15.72 25.42
C TRP A 77 3.64 -15.74 24.14
N LEU A 78 3.16 -14.58 23.68
CA LEU A 78 2.44 -14.46 22.40
C LEU A 78 3.36 -14.72 21.20
N LEU A 79 4.63 -14.32 21.29
CA LEU A 79 5.61 -14.51 20.20
C LEU A 79 6.15 -15.95 20.11
N GLU A 80 6.04 -16.74 21.18
CA GLU A 80 6.56 -18.12 21.26
C GLU A 80 5.52 -19.20 20.94
N ARG A 81 4.25 -18.86 20.67
CA ARG A 81 3.17 -19.81 20.37
C ARG A 81 3.07 -20.08 18.86
N PRO A 82 3.59 -21.22 18.35
CA PRO A 82 3.52 -21.54 16.92
C PRO A 82 2.08 -21.75 16.41
N GLU A 83 1.13 -22.06 17.30
CA GLU A 83 -0.29 -22.20 16.93
C GLU A 83 -0.93 -20.87 16.54
N LEU A 84 -0.33 -19.75 16.97
CA LEU A 84 -0.74 -18.42 16.52
C LEU A 84 -0.27 -18.14 15.10
N ASP A 85 0.89 -18.66 14.69
CA ASP A 85 1.33 -18.54 13.30
C ASP A 85 0.29 -19.20 12.37
N ASP A 86 -0.23 -20.38 12.70
CA ASP A 86 -1.29 -21.03 11.89
C ASP A 86 -2.63 -20.28 11.92
N LEU A 87 -3.03 -19.73 13.08
CA LEU A 87 -4.28 -18.96 13.22
C LEU A 87 -4.23 -17.62 12.48
N PHE A 88 -3.05 -17.01 12.37
CA PHE A 88 -2.84 -15.70 11.77
C PHE A 88 -2.32 -15.76 10.33
N MET A 89 -1.76 -16.88 9.85
CA MET A 89 -1.41 -17.07 8.43
C MET A 89 -2.63 -17.12 7.50
N ALA A 90 -3.84 -17.24 8.05
CA ALA A 90 -5.09 -17.05 7.32
C ALA A 90 -5.35 -15.56 6.94
N ASP A 91 -4.65 -14.63 7.58
CA ASP A 91 -4.69 -13.17 7.32
C ASP A 91 -3.31 -12.55 7.62
N VAL A 92 -2.44 -12.63 6.61
CA VAL A 92 -1.03 -12.21 6.66
C VAL A 92 -0.89 -10.73 7.07
N ASP A 93 -1.84 -9.87 6.71
CA ASP A 93 -1.82 -8.45 7.06
C ASP A 93 -2.13 -8.23 8.54
N LEU A 94 -3.12 -8.94 9.07
CA LEU A 94 -3.43 -8.91 10.51
C LEU A 94 -2.27 -9.47 11.34
N TYR A 95 -1.60 -10.53 10.85
CA TYR A 95 -0.40 -11.10 11.48
C TYR A 95 0.71 -10.07 11.63
N TRP A 96 1.11 -9.43 10.53
CA TRP A 96 2.20 -8.46 10.54
C TRP A 96 1.84 -7.22 11.33
N MET A 97 0.58 -6.76 11.27
CA MET A 97 0.11 -5.63 12.07
C MET A 97 0.17 -5.91 13.57
N LEU A 98 -0.33 -7.07 14.03
CA LEU A 98 -0.31 -7.44 15.45
C LEU A 98 1.11 -7.70 15.94
N ARG A 99 1.91 -8.44 15.18
CA ARG A 99 3.30 -8.74 15.52
C ARG A 99 4.15 -7.47 15.60
N ARG A 100 3.96 -6.54 14.67
CA ARG A 100 4.59 -5.21 14.69
C ARG A 100 4.17 -4.42 15.92
N ARG A 101 2.87 -4.37 16.24
CA ARG A 101 2.39 -3.64 17.41
C ARG A 101 2.92 -4.22 18.73
N VAL A 102 3.02 -5.54 18.81
CA VAL A 102 3.61 -6.26 19.94
C VAL A 102 5.09 -5.93 20.10
N TRP A 103 5.83 -5.85 18.98
CA TRP A 103 7.23 -5.41 18.97
C TRP A 103 7.40 -3.95 19.37
N ASP A 104 6.57 -3.05 18.85
CA ASP A 104 6.59 -1.63 19.19
C ASP A 104 6.38 -1.43 20.70
N ILE A 105 5.41 -2.14 21.30
CA ILE A 105 5.17 -2.12 22.76
C ILE A 105 6.40 -2.62 23.53
N ARG A 106 7.07 -3.68 23.05
CA ARG A 106 8.29 -4.21 23.69
C ARG A 106 9.41 -3.18 23.69
N ASP A 107 9.63 -2.53 22.56
CA ASP A 107 10.68 -1.53 22.40
C ASP A 107 10.37 -0.25 23.20
N GLU A 108 9.10 0.18 23.26
CA GLU A 108 8.63 1.28 24.12
C GLU A 108 8.88 1.00 25.61
N LEU A 109 8.62 -0.24 26.05
CA LEU A 109 8.89 -0.69 27.43
C LEU A 109 10.39 -0.75 27.73
N ALA A 110 11.20 -1.26 26.78
CA ALA A 110 12.65 -1.36 26.91
C ALA A 110 13.35 0.01 26.93
N ALA A 111 12.83 1.00 26.18
CA ALA A 111 13.36 2.35 26.13
C ALA A 111 13.03 3.22 27.36
N GLY A 112 12.29 2.69 28.34
CA GLY A 112 11.84 3.44 29.51
C GLY A 112 10.74 4.47 29.22
N GLY A 113 10.12 4.43 28.04
CA GLY A 113 9.15 5.42 27.53
C GLY A 113 7.76 5.37 28.17
N ALA A 114 7.51 4.43 29.08
CA ALA A 114 6.19 4.25 29.69
C ALA A 114 5.63 5.52 30.37
N ASP A 115 6.47 6.47 30.83
CA ASP A 115 5.96 7.69 31.49
C ASP A 115 5.32 8.71 30.51
N GLN A 116 5.56 8.60 29.19
CA GLN A 116 5.02 9.54 28.18
C GLN A 116 3.78 9.00 27.45
N THR A 117 3.68 7.69 27.24
CA THR A 117 2.56 7.07 26.50
C THR A 117 1.23 7.11 27.28
N PHE A 118 1.26 7.27 28.61
CA PHE A 118 0.08 7.19 29.48
C PHE A 118 -0.40 8.52 30.08
N ALA A 119 0.23 9.65 29.75
CA ALA A 119 -0.11 10.96 30.33
C ALA A 119 -1.36 11.64 29.70
N THR A 120 -1.89 11.13 28.59
CA THR A 120 -2.99 11.78 27.83
C THR A 120 -4.40 11.26 28.17
N VAL A 121 -4.56 10.47 29.23
CA VAL A 121 -5.90 10.00 29.66
C VAL A 121 -6.04 10.19 31.18
N GLY A 122 -6.14 11.45 31.62
CA GLY A 122 -6.42 11.77 33.01
C GLY A 122 -6.74 13.25 33.22
N GLU A 123 -7.93 13.50 33.78
CA GLU A 123 -8.40 14.75 34.40
C GLU A 123 -8.92 15.87 33.49
N ALA A 124 -10.16 15.69 33.02
CA ALA A 124 -11.07 16.81 32.83
C ALA A 124 -11.70 17.15 34.20
N ASP A 125 -11.06 18.06 34.94
CA ASP A 125 -11.69 18.69 36.10
C ASP A 125 -12.46 19.94 35.66
N SER A 126 -13.70 20.01 36.13
CA SER A 126 -14.72 20.93 35.65
C SER A 126 -14.71 22.24 36.45
N SER A 127 -13.83 23.16 36.10
CA SER A 127 -14.07 24.61 36.27
C SER A 127 -12.89 25.44 35.77
N HIS A 128 -13.04 26.07 34.62
CA HIS A 128 -12.68 27.47 34.32
C HIS A 128 -12.73 27.65 32.80
N ALA A 129 -13.67 28.47 32.33
CA ALA A 129 -13.76 28.90 30.94
C ALA A 129 -12.61 29.89 30.67
N GLY A 130 -11.51 29.37 30.14
CA GLY A 130 -10.40 30.15 29.61
C GLY A 130 -9.94 29.48 28.32
N GLU A 131 -10.07 30.21 27.22
CA GLU A 131 -9.64 29.83 25.88
C GLU A 131 -8.16 29.40 25.91
N GLN A 132 -7.89 28.09 25.85
CA GLN A 132 -6.54 27.55 25.76
C GLN A 132 -6.31 27.05 24.33
N THR A 133 -5.43 27.76 23.62
CA THR A 133 -4.82 27.29 22.38
C THR A 133 -3.88 26.14 22.72
N VAL A 134 -4.28 24.92 22.38
CA VAL A 134 -3.43 23.72 22.52
C VAL A 134 -2.37 23.77 21.44
N VAL A 135 -1.13 24.09 21.81
CA VAL A 135 0.04 23.97 20.93
C VAL A 135 0.49 22.51 20.96
N TYR A 136 0.25 21.79 19.87
CA TYR A 136 0.80 20.46 19.67
C TYR A 136 2.31 20.56 19.44
N THR A 137 3.10 20.24 20.46
CA THR A 137 4.52 19.91 20.24
C THR A 137 4.59 18.45 19.82
N SER A 138 4.75 18.21 18.53
CA SER A 138 4.88 16.87 17.96
C SER A 138 6.10 16.15 18.58
N PRO A 139 5.96 14.92 19.11
CA PRO A 139 7.11 14.15 19.57
C PRO A 139 8.05 13.90 18.39
N VAL A 140 9.35 13.99 18.64
CA VAL A 140 10.42 13.73 17.67
C VAL A 140 10.15 12.39 17.00
N THR A 141 9.69 12.43 15.75
CA THR A 141 9.38 11.26 14.93
C THR A 141 10.61 10.38 14.83
N GLN A 142 10.55 9.19 15.44
CA GLN A 142 11.43 8.10 15.05
C GLN A 142 11.19 7.88 13.55
N LYS A 143 12.25 8.02 12.75
CA LYS A 143 12.20 7.77 11.30
C LYS A 143 11.63 6.36 11.10
N LYS A 144 10.42 6.27 10.55
CA LYS A 144 9.85 5.05 9.97
C LYS A 144 10.99 4.38 9.18
N PRO A 145 11.33 3.10 9.40
CA PRO A 145 12.33 2.42 8.58
C PRO A 145 11.95 2.67 7.13
N GLN A 146 12.87 3.30 6.41
CA GLN A 146 12.62 3.80 5.07
C GLN A 146 12.25 2.59 4.22
N ALA A 147 10.96 2.42 3.94
CA ALA A 147 10.48 1.31 3.15
C ALA A 147 11.31 1.26 1.86
N SER A 148 11.81 0.07 1.51
CA SER A 148 12.73 -0.07 0.39
C SER A 148 12.04 0.45 -0.86
N ARG A 149 12.64 1.44 -1.52
CA ARG A 149 12.25 1.87 -2.87
C ARG A 149 13.07 1.08 -3.87
N PHE A 150 12.54 0.86 -5.08
CA PHE A 150 13.24 0.15 -6.15
C PHE A 150 14.65 0.71 -6.44
N LYS A 151 14.81 2.04 -6.40
CA LYS A 151 16.11 2.70 -6.52
C LYS A 151 17.16 2.21 -5.51
N PHE A 152 16.75 1.89 -4.28
CA PHE A 152 17.67 1.38 -3.24
C PHE A 152 18.01 -0.10 -3.43
N LEU A 153 17.23 -0.82 -4.23
CA LEU A 153 17.50 -2.20 -4.67
C LEU A 153 18.32 -2.23 -5.97
N GLY A 154 18.63 -1.09 -6.58
CA GLY A 154 19.36 -1.02 -7.85
C GLY A 154 18.51 -1.32 -9.09
N ILE A 155 17.18 -1.35 -8.95
CA ILE A 155 16.22 -1.69 -10.01
C ILE A 155 15.24 -0.55 -10.27
N ASP A 156 15.77 0.65 -10.52
CA ASP A 156 15.01 1.90 -10.62
C ASP A 156 13.93 1.91 -11.71
N PHE A 157 12.73 2.40 -11.37
CA PHE A 157 11.66 2.70 -12.31
C PHE A 157 11.36 4.21 -12.25
N PRO A 158 11.63 4.97 -13.32
CA PRO A 158 11.45 6.43 -13.35
C PRO A 158 10.08 6.92 -12.88
N LEU A 159 9.02 6.17 -13.21
CA LEU A 159 7.64 6.52 -12.89
C LEU A 159 7.12 5.89 -11.57
N PHE A 160 7.96 5.16 -10.82
CA PHE A 160 7.58 4.51 -9.56
C PHE A 160 8.50 4.91 -8.40
N GLY A 161 8.10 5.95 -7.66
CA GLY A 161 8.84 6.50 -6.52
C GLY A 161 8.40 5.99 -5.14
N ALA A 162 7.34 5.17 -5.08
CA ALA A 162 6.75 4.63 -3.86
C ALA A 162 7.58 3.48 -3.24
N SER A 163 7.08 2.90 -2.15
CA SER A 163 7.66 1.67 -1.55
C SER A 163 7.51 0.48 -2.51
N VAL A 164 8.46 -0.46 -2.51
CA VAL A 164 8.31 -1.71 -3.27
C VAL A 164 7.12 -2.55 -2.82
N ASP A 165 6.70 -2.42 -1.57
CA ASP A 165 5.52 -3.13 -1.03
C ASP A 165 4.21 -2.62 -1.63
N GLU A 166 4.23 -1.45 -2.27
CA GLU A 166 3.06 -0.90 -2.97
C GLU A 166 3.01 -1.33 -4.44
N ALA A 167 4.05 -1.98 -4.97
CA ALA A 167 4.03 -2.50 -6.33
C ALA A 167 3.28 -3.83 -6.37
N SER A 168 2.06 -3.82 -6.91
CA SER A 168 1.15 -4.97 -6.85
C SER A 168 1.65 -6.20 -7.60
N SER A 169 2.51 -6.00 -8.61
CA SER A 169 3.09 -7.10 -9.39
C SER A 169 4.43 -7.60 -8.86
N TYR A 170 5.08 -6.93 -7.91
CA TYR A 170 6.43 -7.28 -7.49
C TYR A 170 6.44 -8.49 -6.55
N VAL A 171 7.12 -9.57 -6.95
CA VAL A 171 7.16 -10.85 -6.19
C VAL A 171 8.54 -11.17 -5.61
N GLY A 172 9.50 -10.24 -5.68
CA GLY A 172 10.88 -10.52 -5.31
C GLY A 172 11.52 -11.49 -6.30
N SER A 173 12.04 -12.62 -5.83
CA SER A 173 12.71 -13.58 -6.71
C SER A 173 11.71 -14.50 -7.44
N GLY A 174 11.93 -14.72 -8.74
CA GLY A 174 11.04 -15.51 -9.59
C GLY A 174 11.71 -16.08 -10.83
N PHE A 175 10.97 -16.78 -11.69
CA PHE A 175 11.45 -17.27 -12.99
C PHE A 175 11.02 -16.32 -14.12
N CYS A 176 12.00 -15.75 -14.84
CA CYS A 176 11.71 -14.83 -15.94
C CYS A 176 11.35 -15.59 -17.21
N CYS A 177 10.11 -15.47 -17.69
CA CYS A 177 9.61 -16.14 -18.89
C CYS A 177 10.39 -15.79 -20.16
N VAL A 178 10.92 -14.56 -20.27
CA VAL A 178 11.68 -14.14 -21.45
C VAL A 178 13.11 -14.67 -21.42
N ARG A 179 13.77 -14.62 -20.26
CA ARG A 179 15.18 -15.04 -20.11
C ARG A 179 15.36 -16.52 -19.83
N GLN A 180 14.27 -17.22 -19.49
CA GLN A 180 14.27 -18.65 -19.17
C GLN A 180 15.22 -19.01 -18.02
N GLU A 181 15.30 -18.14 -17.01
CA GLU A 181 16.15 -18.34 -15.82
C GLU A 181 15.54 -17.71 -14.57
N LYS A 182 16.03 -18.13 -13.40
CA LYS A 182 15.69 -17.49 -12.12
C LYS A 182 16.37 -16.13 -11.99
N VAL A 183 15.63 -15.15 -11.49
CA VAL A 183 16.09 -13.78 -11.28
C VAL A 183 15.74 -13.32 -9.86
N GLU A 184 16.50 -12.36 -9.34
CA GLU A 184 16.33 -11.83 -7.99
C GLU A 184 15.11 -10.90 -7.86
N HIS A 185 14.78 -10.19 -8.94
CA HIS A 185 13.68 -9.24 -9.02
C HIS A 185 12.79 -9.55 -10.22
N ALA A 186 11.59 -10.02 -9.93
CA ALA A 186 10.57 -10.44 -10.87
C ALA A 186 9.24 -9.76 -10.58
N PHE A 187 8.44 -9.63 -11.63
CA PHE A 187 7.11 -9.06 -11.61
C PHE A 187 6.15 -10.07 -12.22
N GLU A 188 5.09 -10.39 -11.48
CA GLU A 188 3.99 -11.22 -11.96
C GLU A 188 3.27 -10.52 -13.12
N LEU A 189 2.93 -11.29 -14.16
CA LEU A 189 2.15 -10.79 -15.28
C LEU A 189 0.70 -11.22 -15.10
N GLY A 190 -0.18 -10.23 -14.99
CA GLY A 190 -1.60 -10.40 -14.70
C GLY A 190 -2.49 -10.42 -15.95
N ILE A 191 -3.77 -10.10 -15.73
CA ILE A 191 -4.76 -9.94 -16.79
C ILE A 191 -4.41 -8.70 -17.60
N SER A 192 -4.53 -8.80 -18.92
CA SER A 192 -4.19 -7.73 -19.87
C SER A 192 -2.69 -7.38 -19.94
N ASP A 193 -1.81 -8.16 -19.32
CA ASP A 193 -0.37 -8.01 -19.52
C ASP A 193 0.11 -8.85 -20.71
N TYR A 194 1.17 -8.39 -21.37
CA TYR A 194 1.68 -9.04 -22.58
C TYR A 194 3.17 -9.36 -22.49
N LEU A 195 3.57 -10.53 -22.97
CA LEU A 195 4.97 -10.90 -23.19
C LEU A 195 5.42 -10.57 -24.62
N CYS A 196 6.53 -9.85 -24.74
CA CYS A 196 7.15 -9.58 -26.04
C CYS A 196 8.02 -10.77 -26.47
N VAL A 197 7.65 -11.41 -27.58
CA VAL A 197 8.36 -12.54 -28.18
C VAL A 197 8.64 -12.23 -29.65
N SER A 198 9.92 -12.23 -30.02
CA SER A 198 10.32 -12.05 -31.42
C SER A 198 10.03 -13.32 -32.23
N CYS A 199 9.47 -13.17 -33.42
CA CYS A 199 9.19 -14.28 -34.31
C CYS A 199 10.47 -14.82 -34.94
N ASP A 200 10.83 -16.08 -34.70
CA ASP A 200 12.03 -16.72 -35.27
C ASP A 200 12.10 -16.70 -36.80
N ALA A 201 10.94 -16.65 -37.48
CA ALA A 201 10.87 -16.67 -38.94
C ALA A 201 11.14 -15.32 -39.60
N CYS A 202 10.69 -14.21 -38.99
CA CYS A 202 10.75 -12.87 -39.61
C CYS A 202 11.38 -11.78 -38.74
N GLY A 203 11.66 -12.07 -37.47
CA GLY A 203 12.23 -11.14 -36.50
C GLY A 203 11.27 -10.08 -35.96
N ARG A 204 9.97 -10.10 -36.34
CA ARG A 204 8.98 -9.16 -35.82
C ARG A 204 8.66 -9.47 -34.36
N ASP A 205 8.59 -8.44 -33.53
CA ASP A 205 8.11 -8.54 -32.16
C ASP A 205 6.59 -8.67 -32.10
N ASN A 206 6.14 -9.63 -31.29
CA ASN A 206 4.75 -9.95 -31.05
C ASN A 206 4.49 -9.95 -29.55
N PHE A 207 3.31 -9.50 -29.15
CA PHE A 207 2.90 -9.37 -27.76
C PHE A 207 1.84 -10.43 -27.48
N LEU A 208 2.23 -11.48 -26.77
CA LEU A 208 1.36 -12.60 -26.42
C LEU A 208 0.68 -12.30 -25.08
N ASP A 209 -0.64 -12.45 -25.01
CA ASP A 209 -1.41 -12.24 -23.79
C ASP A 209 -0.97 -13.23 -22.69
N ALA A 210 -0.47 -12.69 -21.57
CA ALA A 210 0.09 -13.46 -20.47
C ALA A 210 -0.99 -14.25 -19.70
N SER A 211 -2.25 -13.80 -19.76
CA SER A 211 -3.37 -14.46 -19.11
C SER A 211 -3.86 -15.68 -19.91
N ASP A 212 -3.89 -15.57 -21.24
CA ASP A 212 -4.27 -16.67 -22.14
C ASP A 212 -3.21 -17.77 -22.20
N ARG A 213 -1.92 -17.41 -22.04
CA ARG A 213 -0.77 -18.33 -22.07
C ARG A 213 -0.72 -19.20 -23.33
N ALA A 214 -1.27 -18.66 -24.42
CA ALA A 214 -1.48 -19.38 -25.66
C ALA A 214 -0.49 -18.94 -26.73
N SER A 215 -0.08 -19.88 -27.57
CA SER A 215 0.62 -19.58 -28.82
C SER A 215 -0.30 -18.76 -29.72
N GLN A 216 0.25 -17.79 -30.44
CA GLN A 216 -0.50 -16.97 -31.38
C GLN A 216 0.26 -16.87 -32.72
N PRO A 217 -0.45 -16.71 -33.84
CA PRO A 217 0.21 -16.48 -35.13
C PRO A 217 0.92 -15.12 -35.13
N CYS A 218 2.13 -15.08 -35.67
CA CYS A 218 2.87 -13.86 -35.90
C CYS A 218 2.03 -12.88 -36.74
N ARG A 219 1.90 -11.63 -36.28
CA ARG A 219 1.09 -10.60 -36.96
C ARG A 219 1.59 -10.23 -38.36
N GLU A 220 2.85 -10.53 -38.67
CA GLU A 220 3.46 -10.22 -39.97
C GLU A 220 3.43 -11.44 -40.92
N CYS A 221 4.01 -12.58 -40.50
CA CYS A 221 4.19 -13.72 -41.39
C CYS A 221 3.23 -14.88 -41.15
N GLY A 222 2.40 -14.82 -40.10
CA GLY A 222 1.42 -15.84 -39.74
C GLY A 222 2.00 -17.13 -39.13
N VAL A 223 3.32 -17.26 -39.00
CA VAL A 223 3.95 -18.41 -38.32
C VAL A 223 3.55 -18.40 -36.85
N GLU A 224 3.17 -19.55 -36.31
CA GLU A 224 2.84 -19.70 -34.89
C GLU A 224 4.05 -19.39 -34.00
N ILE A 225 3.86 -18.50 -33.04
CA ILE A 225 4.83 -18.14 -32.01
C ILE A 225 4.38 -18.80 -30.73
N ALA A 226 5.23 -19.69 -30.20
CA ALA A 226 4.94 -20.39 -28.96
C ALA A 226 5.02 -19.43 -27.76
N PHE A 227 4.07 -19.55 -26.84
CA PHE A 227 4.18 -18.89 -25.54
C PHE A 227 5.38 -19.49 -24.77
N PRO A 228 6.30 -18.68 -24.21
CA PRO A 228 7.49 -19.19 -23.53
C PRO A 228 7.10 -20.09 -22.34
N PRO A 229 7.74 -21.26 -22.14
CA PRO A 229 7.44 -22.11 -21.01
C PRO A 229 7.87 -21.45 -19.69
N PHE A 230 7.17 -21.75 -18.60
CA PHE A 230 7.53 -21.32 -17.25
C PHE A 230 7.13 -22.41 -16.24
N PRO A 231 7.87 -22.58 -15.14
CA PRO A 231 7.66 -23.68 -14.19
C PRO A 231 6.51 -23.45 -13.20
N ASP A 232 6.11 -22.20 -13.01
CA ASP A 232 5.18 -21.77 -11.96
C ASP A 232 3.74 -21.60 -12.49
N GLU A 233 2.79 -21.35 -11.59
CA GLU A 233 1.39 -21.15 -12.00
C GLU A 233 1.13 -19.81 -12.68
N THR A 234 1.96 -18.78 -12.42
CA THR A 234 1.81 -17.45 -13.03
C THR A 234 3.09 -17.02 -13.74
N PRO A 235 3.01 -16.56 -15.00
CA PRO A 235 4.19 -16.06 -15.70
C PRO A 235 4.74 -14.82 -15.01
N CYS A 236 6.07 -14.71 -14.98
CA CYS A 236 6.76 -13.56 -14.41
C CYS A 236 7.79 -13.00 -15.41
N ILE A 237 8.08 -11.71 -15.30
CA ILE A 237 9.14 -11.03 -16.04
C ILE A 237 10.20 -10.50 -15.08
N GLY A 238 11.47 -10.74 -15.38
CA GLY A 238 12.58 -10.16 -14.60
C GLY A 238 12.74 -8.67 -14.87
N TYR A 239 13.18 -7.89 -13.88
CA TYR A 239 13.40 -6.45 -13.99
C TYR A 239 14.14 -6.03 -15.27
N GLU A 240 15.31 -6.62 -15.54
CA GLU A 240 16.11 -6.26 -16.72
C GLU A 240 15.37 -6.56 -18.03
N ALA A 241 14.60 -7.64 -18.07
CA ALA A 241 13.81 -8.01 -19.25
C ALA A 241 12.61 -7.07 -19.43
N LEU A 242 11.92 -6.69 -18.34
CA LEU A 242 10.83 -5.71 -18.37
C LEU A 242 11.33 -4.35 -18.87
N ARG A 243 12.43 -3.83 -18.31
CA ARG A 243 13.04 -2.56 -18.74
C ARG A 243 13.52 -2.57 -20.19
N ALA A 244 13.91 -3.74 -20.71
CA ALA A 244 14.27 -3.92 -22.11
C ALA A 244 13.07 -4.07 -23.07
N GLY A 245 11.83 -3.96 -22.56
CA GLY A 245 10.61 -4.12 -23.36
C GLY A 245 10.19 -5.58 -23.60
N GLY A 246 10.70 -6.52 -22.81
CA GLY A 246 10.32 -7.94 -22.86
C GLY A 246 8.89 -8.23 -22.42
N ALA A 247 8.21 -7.25 -21.83
CA ALA A 247 6.78 -7.29 -21.50
C ALA A 247 6.18 -5.89 -21.59
N ALA A 248 4.85 -5.83 -21.67
CA ALA A 248 4.06 -4.61 -21.58
C ALA A 248 2.94 -4.80 -20.56
N LEU A 249 2.94 -3.97 -19.51
CA LEU A 249 1.97 -3.99 -18.43
C LEU A 249 0.88 -2.98 -18.74
N THR A 250 -0.30 -3.45 -19.17
CA THR A 250 -1.39 -2.55 -19.59
C THR A 250 -1.82 -1.65 -18.45
N LYS A 251 -2.00 -0.35 -18.72
CA LYS A 251 -2.34 0.64 -17.70
C LYS A 251 -3.68 1.29 -17.95
N ASP A 252 -4.49 1.40 -16.90
CA ASP A 252 -5.62 2.31 -16.86
C ASP A 252 -5.16 3.71 -16.43
N THR A 253 -5.68 4.72 -17.14
CA THR A 253 -5.27 6.11 -16.99
C THR A 253 -6.45 7.05 -17.07
N GLU A 254 -6.25 8.33 -16.73
CA GLU A 254 -7.26 9.37 -16.95
C GLU A 254 -7.65 9.59 -18.42
N PHE A 255 -6.81 9.11 -19.35
CA PHE A 255 -7.07 9.14 -20.79
C PHE A 255 -7.56 7.81 -21.36
N GLY A 256 -7.95 6.87 -20.50
CA GLY A 256 -8.33 5.51 -20.85
C GLY A 256 -7.17 4.53 -20.82
N MET A 257 -7.49 3.28 -21.15
CA MET A 257 -6.51 2.19 -21.15
C MET A 257 -5.39 2.46 -22.17
N ILE A 258 -4.17 2.10 -21.79
CA ILE A 258 -2.99 2.07 -22.64
C ILE A 258 -2.48 0.64 -22.71
N THR A 259 -2.67 0.01 -23.87
CA THR A 259 -2.03 -1.27 -24.23
C THR A 259 -0.75 -1.04 -25.04
N TRP A 260 -0.04 -2.11 -25.39
CA TRP A 260 1.12 -2.03 -26.26
C TRP A 260 0.79 -1.50 -27.67
N GLU A 261 -0.39 -1.82 -28.23
CA GLU A 261 -0.85 -1.25 -29.51
C GLU A 261 -1.10 0.25 -29.40
N ASN A 262 -1.66 0.70 -28.28
CA ASN A 262 -1.86 2.13 -28.02
C ASN A 262 -0.51 2.85 -27.99
N ALA A 263 0.47 2.29 -27.28
CA ALA A 263 1.83 2.84 -27.22
C ALA A 263 2.54 2.84 -28.59
N GLU A 264 2.38 1.81 -29.42
CA GLU A 264 2.93 1.79 -30.79
C GLU A 264 2.33 2.91 -31.67
N ASN A 265 1.05 3.25 -31.45
CA ASN A 265 0.34 4.24 -32.24
C ASN A 265 0.36 5.67 -31.66
N GLY A 266 0.78 5.85 -30.40
CA GLY A 266 0.75 7.13 -29.70
C GLY A 266 -0.66 7.66 -29.44
N VAL A 267 -1.65 6.77 -29.31
CA VAL A 267 -3.06 7.15 -29.06
C VAL A 267 -3.68 6.18 -28.05
N THR A 268 -4.24 6.72 -26.96
CA THR A 268 -4.90 5.91 -25.91
C THR A 268 -6.19 5.27 -26.42
N HIS A 269 -6.75 4.32 -25.64
CA HIS A 269 -8.05 3.74 -25.96
C HIS A 269 -9.20 4.77 -25.89
N GLY A 270 -9.00 5.80 -25.05
CA GLY A 270 -9.97 6.87 -24.82
C GLY A 270 -10.99 6.53 -23.74
N VAL A 271 -11.79 7.54 -23.37
CA VAL A 271 -12.90 7.46 -22.42
C VAL A 271 -14.04 8.38 -22.84
N PRO A 272 -15.29 8.11 -22.43
CA PRO A 272 -16.44 8.94 -22.80
C PRO A 272 -16.61 10.22 -21.95
N TRP A 273 -15.80 10.42 -20.91
CA TRP A 273 -15.96 11.51 -19.94
C TRP A 273 -14.84 12.56 -19.93
N ILE A 274 -13.85 12.46 -20.83
CA ILE A 274 -12.88 13.57 -20.99
C ILE A 274 -13.63 14.80 -21.47
N ASP A 275 -13.39 15.91 -20.79
CA ASP A 275 -13.74 17.24 -21.25
C ASP A 275 -12.50 17.84 -21.95
N PRO A 276 -12.48 17.94 -23.29
CA PRO A 276 -11.32 18.43 -24.04
C PRO A 276 -10.90 19.85 -23.64
N ASP A 277 -11.84 20.65 -23.12
CA ASP A 277 -11.55 22.03 -22.69
C ASP A 277 -10.84 22.10 -21.32
N ARG A 278 -10.82 20.99 -20.57
CA ARG A 278 -10.17 20.89 -19.25
C ARG A 278 -8.82 20.20 -19.29
N VAL A 279 -8.44 19.59 -20.41
CA VAL A 279 -7.13 18.95 -20.56
C VAL A 279 -6.17 19.95 -21.18
N GLU A 280 -5.26 20.47 -20.37
CA GLU A 280 -4.21 21.39 -20.83
C GLU A 280 -3.07 20.60 -21.51
N ASP A 281 -2.58 21.13 -22.63
CA ASP A 281 -1.36 20.67 -23.31
C ASP A 281 -1.37 19.19 -23.76
N VAL A 282 -2.55 18.64 -24.06
CA VAL A 282 -2.70 17.29 -24.65
C VAL A 282 -3.60 17.37 -25.89
N ASP A 283 -3.15 16.75 -26.98
CA ASP A 283 -3.93 16.64 -28.21
C ASP A 283 -5.04 15.59 -28.05
N ILE A 284 -6.29 16.04 -27.93
CA ILE A 284 -7.45 15.15 -27.84
C ILE A 284 -7.96 14.76 -29.24
N VAL A 285 -8.21 13.46 -29.43
CA VAL A 285 -8.74 12.84 -30.64
C VAL A 285 -10.17 12.38 -30.38
N GLU A 286 -11.14 12.92 -31.11
CA GLU A 286 -12.53 12.44 -31.06
C GLU A 286 -12.61 11.06 -31.77
N LEU A 287 -13.20 10.10 -31.06
CA LEU A 287 -13.49 8.75 -31.54
C LEU A 287 -14.99 8.59 -31.80
N GLU A 288 -15.39 7.38 -32.20
CA GLU A 288 -16.81 7.07 -32.42
C GLU A 288 -17.62 7.14 -31.09
N GLU A 289 -18.92 7.38 -31.21
CA GLU A 289 -19.87 7.35 -30.08
C GLU A 289 -19.56 8.32 -28.92
N GLY A 290 -18.84 9.42 -29.19
CA GLY A 290 -18.52 10.45 -28.19
C GLY A 290 -17.38 10.08 -27.25
N TRP A 291 -16.60 9.05 -27.58
CA TRP A 291 -15.36 8.73 -26.90
C TRP A 291 -14.26 9.70 -27.32
N HIS A 292 -13.35 10.00 -26.40
CA HIS A 292 -12.21 10.87 -26.64
C HIS A 292 -10.93 10.15 -26.22
N ALA A 293 -9.92 10.13 -27.08
CA ALA A 293 -8.59 9.60 -26.77
C ALA A 293 -7.57 10.74 -26.68
N ALA A 294 -6.48 10.50 -25.97
CA ALA A 294 -5.33 11.40 -25.96
C ALA A 294 -4.27 10.90 -26.95
N ARG A 295 -3.68 11.83 -27.70
CA ARG A 295 -2.43 11.59 -28.42
C ARG A 295 -1.28 11.94 -27.49
N LEU A 296 -0.42 10.96 -27.21
CA LEU A 296 0.69 11.07 -26.27
C LEU A 296 2.00 10.68 -26.98
N ASP A 297 3.13 11.02 -26.38
CA ASP A 297 4.42 10.56 -26.88
C ASP A 297 4.55 9.03 -26.71
N PRO A 298 4.84 8.28 -27.79
CA PRO A 298 5.02 6.82 -27.71
C PRO A 298 6.07 6.38 -26.68
N ASP A 299 7.17 7.12 -26.52
CA ASP A 299 8.25 6.74 -25.60
C ASP A 299 7.77 6.83 -24.14
N ASP A 300 6.95 7.83 -23.82
CA ASP A 300 6.33 7.97 -22.49
C ASP A 300 5.32 6.85 -22.22
N MET A 301 4.51 6.50 -23.22
CA MET A 301 3.57 5.37 -23.09
C MET A 301 4.32 4.06 -22.86
N TRP A 302 5.43 3.83 -23.58
CA TRP A 302 6.27 2.66 -23.36
C TRP A 302 6.97 2.66 -22.00
N GLU A 303 7.40 3.82 -21.50
CA GLU A 303 7.95 3.93 -20.15
C GLU A 303 6.91 3.56 -19.09
N LEU A 304 5.66 4.00 -19.27
CA LEU A 304 4.54 3.65 -18.42
C LEU A 304 4.22 2.15 -18.46
N LEU A 305 4.18 1.53 -19.66
CA LEU A 305 3.96 0.09 -19.81
C LEU A 305 5.08 -0.79 -19.23
N ARG A 306 6.27 -0.22 -18.99
CA ARG A 306 7.39 -0.91 -18.33
C ARG A 306 7.45 -0.60 -16.83
N THR A 307 6.46 0.11 -16.29
CA THR A 307 6.40 0.49 -14.88
C THR A 307 5.45 -0.44 -14.12
N PRO A 308 5.85 -1.00 -12.96
CA PRO A 308 4.98 -1.86 -12.17
C PRO A 308 3.66 -1.18 -11.80
N SER A 309 2.58 -1.95 -11.71
CA SER A 309 1.31 -1.47 -11.18
C SER A 309 1.42 -1.21 -9.68
N PHE A 310 0.56 -0.35 -9.14
CA PHE A 310 0.45 -0.14 -7.69
C PHE A 310 -0.81 -0.80 -7.12
N VAL A 311 -0.78 -1.09 -5.82
CA VAL A 311 -1.93 -1.66 -5.10
C VAL A 311 -3.02 -0.60 -4.96
N SER A 312 -4.23 -0.95 -5.40
CA SER A 312 -5.43 -0.12 -5.28
C SER A 312 -6.67 -0.99 -5.04
N TRP A 313 -7.78 -0.38 -4.59
CA TRP A 313 -9.03 -1.11 -4.36
C TRP A 313 -9.86 -1.24 -5.64
N GLN A 314 -9.98 -0.15 -6.40
CA GLN A 314 -10.86 -0.08 -7.58
C GLN A 314 -10.12 -0.22 -8.92
N GLY A 315 -8.84 -0.60 -8.88
CA GLY A 315 -7.98 -0.68 -10.06
C GLY A 315 -7.03 0.51 -10.14
N GLU A 316 -5.90 0.31 -10.82
CA GLU A 316 -4.90 1.36 -10.95
C GLU A 316 -5.42 2.48 -11.85
N PHE A 317 -5.07 3.73 -11.53
CA PHE A 317 -5.47 4.87 -12.32
C PHE A 317 -4.33 5.88 -12.38
N TRP A 318 -3.59 5.85 -13.49
CA TRP A 318 -2.41 6.70 -13.70
C TRP A 318 -2.77 8.11 -14.15
N LEU A 319 -2.06 9.08 -13.58
CA LEU A 319 -2.23 10.51 -13.86
C LEU A 319 -1.08 11.07 -14.70
N PHE A 320 -1.40 12.12 -15.45
CA PHE A 320 -0.51 12.81 -16.39
C PHE A 320 -0.37 14.30 -16.02
N SER A 321 0.67 14.95 -16.52
CA SER A 321 0.87 16.39 -16.42
C SER A 321 1.45 16.89 -17.73
N GLY A 322 0.69 17.69 -18.47
CA GLY A 322 1.11 18.19 -19.79
C GLY A 322 1.43 17.08 -20.79
N GLY A 323 0.63 16.00 -20.79
CA GLY A 323 0.83 14.85 -21.67
C GLY A 323 1.89 13.84 -21.22
N HIS A 324 2.60 14.08 -20.12
CA HIS A 324 3.62 13.17 -19.59
C HIS A 324 3.10 12.39 -18.38
N PRO A 325 3.38 11.06 -18.27
CA PRO A 325 2.96 10.28 -17.11
C PRO A 325 3.68 10.78 -15.86
N MET A 326 2.94 10.90 -14.77
CA MET A 326 3.48 11.35 -13.50
C MET A 326 4.15 10.20 -12.73
N VAL A 327 5.04 10.54 -11.80
CA VAL A 327 5.69 9.57 -10.92
C VAL A 327 4.75 9.21 -9.78
N TYR A 328 4.36 7.95 -9.64
CA TYR A 328 3.63 7.47 -8.46
C TYR A 328 4.52 7.56 -7.22
N VAL A 329 4.12 8.34 -6.21
CA VAL A 329 4.94 8.57 -4.99
C VAL A 329 4.44 7.80 -3.76
N GLY A 330 3.28 7.16 -3.87
CA GLY A 330 2.72 6.26 -2.85
C GLY A 330 1.29 6.63 -2.46
N ALA A 331 0.66 5.73 -1.72
CA ALA A 331 -0.61 5.99 -1.05
C ALA A 331 -0.35 6.83 0.21
N TRP A 332 -1.01 7.97 0.33
CA TRP A 332 -0.83 8.89 1.46
C TRP A 332 -2.02 8.87 2.42
N THR A 333 -1.69 8.75 3.69
CA THR A 333 -2.58 9.00 4.83
C THR A 333 -2.57 10.49 5.22
N ARG A 334 -3.48 10.92 6.10
CA ARG A 334 -3.44 12.29 6.67
C ARG A 334 -2.08 12.67 7.25
N VAL A 335 -1.38 11.70 7.87
CA VAL A 335 -0.05 11.92 8.44
C VAL A 335 0.95 12.26 7.34
N GLU A 336 0.93 11.53 6.23
CA GLU A 336 1.80 11.79 5.08
C GLU A 336 1.49 13.15 4.43
N PHE A 337 0.20 13.50 4.28
CA PHE A 337 -0.18 14.85 3.82
C PHE A 337 0.36 15.95 4.73
N CYS A 338 0.21 15.82 6.05
CA CYS A 338 0.75 16.80 7.00
C CYS A 338 2.28 16.88 6.97
N MET A 339 2.98 15.75 6.72
CA MET A 339 4.44 15.72 6.59
C MET A 339 4.92 16.38 5.29
N HIS A 340 4.12 16.34 4.23
CA HIS A 340 4.46 16.89 2.92
C HIS A 340 3.97 18.34 2.71
N ALA A 341 3.02 18.82 3.53
CA ALA A 341 2.59 20.21 3.53
C ALA A 341 3.66 21.13 4.16
N GLU A 342 4.07 22.18 3.44
CA GLU A 342 5.10 23.12 3.91
C GLU A 342 4.73 23.84 5.22
N ASP A 343 3.43 24.08 5.43
CA ASP A 343 2.88 24.74 6.61
C ASP A 343 2.27 23.76 7.62
N GLY A 344 2.42 22.45 7.39
CA GLY A 344 1.84 21.37 8.18
C GLY A 344 0.32 21.22 8.05
N LYS A 345 -0.35 21.98 7.17
CA LYS A 345 -1.80 21.87 6.94
C LYS A 345 -2.09 20.80 5.88
N GLY A 346 -1.99 19.54 6.27
CA GLY A 346 -2.22 18.41 5.36
C GLY A 346 -3.57 18.44 4.64
N GLU A 347 -4.64 18.90 5.30
CA GLU A 347 -5.98 19.02 4.70
C GLU A 347 -6.02 20.00 3.54
N ALA A 348 -5.33 21.14 3.67
CA ALA A 348 -5.26 22.12 2.60
C ALA A 348 -4.52 21.55 1.38
N LEU A 349 -3.42 20.84 1.60
CA LEU A 349 -2.70 20.14 0.54
C LEU A 349 -3.54 19.02 -0.08
N PHE A 350 -4.25 18.23 0.72
CA PHE A 350 -5.15 17.17 0.23
C PHE A 350 -6.21 17.76 -0.72
N ASN A 351 -6.88 18.83 -0.29
CA ASN A 351 -7.88 19.52 -1.10
C ASN A 351 -7.30 20.19 -2.36
N GLU A 352 -6.00 20.49 -2.38
CA GLU A 352 -5.31 21.01 -3.56
C GLU A 352 -4.97 19.90 -4.56
N VAL A 353 -4.49 18.75 -4.10
CA VAL A 353 -3.99 17.70 -5.00
C VAL A 353 -5.06 16.73 -5.50
N VAL A 354 -6.17 16.59 -4.77
CA VAL A 354 -7.29 15.73 -5.18
C VAL A 354 -8.28 16.56 -6.01
N GLU A 355 -8.22 16.43 -7.34
CA GLU A 355 -8.90 17.34 -8.27
C GLU A 355 -10.41 17.05 -8.43
N ASP A 356 -10.86 15.84 -8.10
CA ASP A 356 -12.26 15.38 -8.22
C ASP A 356 -12.84 14.97 -6.86
N LEU A 357 -12.76 15.86 -5.88
CA LEU A 357 -13.42 15.62 -4.60
C LEU A 357 -14.94 15.63 -4.77
N PRO A 358 -15.66 14.63 -4.23
CA PRO A 358 -17.11 14.68 -4.16
C PRO A 358 -17.55 15.84 -3.25
N GLU A 359 -18.83 16.21 -3.27
CA GLU A 359 -19.39 17.17 -2.31
C GLU A 359 -19.18 16.75 -0.84
N ARG A 360 -18.83 15.48 -0.60
CA ARG A 360 -18.50 14.90 0.69
C ARG A 360 -17.05 15.22 1.06
N ASP A 361 -16.85 15.67 2.29
CA ASP A 361 -15.53 15.81 2.88
C ASP A 361 -14.88 14.43 3.10
N LEU A 362 -13.88 14.10 2.27
CA LEU A 362 -13.13 12.83 2.34
C LEU A 362 -11.95 12.90 3.33
N TRP A 363 -11.54 14.09 3.74
CA TRP A 363 -10.36 14.25 4.60
C TRP A 363 -10.48 13.47 5.93
N PRO A 364 -11.63 13.50 6.65
CA PRO A 364 -11.80 12.71 7.87
C PRO A 364 -11.73 11.20 7.67
N GLU A 365 -11.92 10.72 6.45
CA GLU A 365 -11.99 9.30 6.09
C GLU A 365 -10.67 8.76 5.54
N LEU A 366 -9.67 9.63 5.36
CA LEU A 366 -8.33 9.25 4.94
C LEU A 366 -7.54 8.64 6.12
N GLU A 367 -8.01 7.49 6.58
CA GLU A 367 -7.49 6.79 7.75
C GLU A 367 -6.63 5.57 7.37
N PRO A 368 -5.67 5.16 8.23
CA PRO A 368 -4.86 3.96 8.00
C PRO A 368 -5.67 2.64 7.95
N ASP A 369 -6.96 2.68 8.31
CA ASP A 369 -7.83 1.50 8.28
C ASP A 369 -8.29 1.12 6.86
N GLY A 370 -7.96 1.96 5.86
CA GLY A 370 -8.25 1.72 4.45
C GLY A 370 -9.64 2.14 4.02
N SER A 371 -10.35 2.96 4.80
CA SER A 371 -11.69 3.45 4.45
C SER A 371 -11.70 4.35 3.20
N VAL A 372 -10.68 5.19 3.03
CA VAL A 372 -10.37 5.91 1.78
C VAL A 372 -8.86 5.86 1.58
N ALA A 373 -8.43 5.59 0.35
CA ALA A 373 -7.02 5.69 -0.03
C ALA A 373 -6.82 6.83 -1.04
N ALA A 374 -5.73 7.58 -0.90
CA ALA A 374 -5.32 8.60 -1.85
C ALA A 374 -3.97 8.24 -2.46
N TYR A 375 -3.94 8.02 -3.77
CA TYR A 375 -2.76 7.63 -4.54
C TYR A 375 -2.12 8.86 -5.13
N VAL A 376 -0.96 9.26 -4.60
CA VAL A 376 -0.35 10.54 -4.94
C VAL A 376 0.68 10.36 -6.05
N PHE A 377 0.65 11.30 -7.00
CA PHE A 377 1.54 11.38 -8.14
C PHE A 377 2.27 12.73 -8.15
N ARG A 378 3.49 12.74 -8.69
CA ARG A 378 4.31 13.95 -8.83
C ARG A 378 4.75 14.12 -10.28
N CYS A 379 4.52 15.31 -10.83
CA CYS A 379 5.06 15.70 -12.12
C CYS A 379 6.60 15.73 -12.03
N PRO A 380 7.33 14.96 -12.88
CA PRO A 380 8.78 14.90 -12.80
C PRO A 380 9.46 16.24 -13.10
N GLU A 381 8.83 17.10 -13.90
CA GLU A 381 9.40 18.37 -14.35
C GLU A 381 9.11 19.53 -13.39
N THR A 382 7.84 19.69 -12.99
CA THR A 382 7.39 20.84 -12.20
C THR A 382 7.35 20.55 -10.71
N GLY A 383 7.34 19.27 -10.31
CA GLY A 383 7.10 18.85 -8.93
C GLY A 383 5.65 18.97 -8.46
N ARG A 384 4.72 19.44 -9.32
CA ARG A 384 3.28 19.50 -9.00
C ARG A 384 2.77 18.14 -8.57
N LEU A 385 1.96 18.13 -7.51
CA LEU A 385 1.28 16.94 -7.02
C LEU A 385 -0.13 16.87 -7.57
N ARG A 386 -0.59 15.65 -7.86
CA ARG A 386 -1.98 15.29 -8.15
C ARG A 386 -2.27 13.98 -7.43
N ALA A 387 -3.53 13.67 -7.16
CA ALA A 387 -3.89 12.41 -6.54
C ALA A 387 -5.23 11.89 -7.07
N SER A 388 -5.28 10.58 -7.30
CA SER A 388 -6.53 9.83 -7.40
C SER A 388 -6.90 9.27 -6.04
N TRP A 389 -8.15 8.87 -5.87
CA TRP A 389 -8.63 8.28 -4.63
C TRP A 389 -9.62 7.16 -4.91
N ASP A 390 -9.72 6.20 -4.01
CA ASP A 390 -10.75 5.16 -4.06
C ASP A 390 -11.20 4.75 -2.66
N MET A 391 -12.20 3.87 -2.62
CA MET A 391 -12.77 3.30 -1.40
C MET A 391 -13.19 1.84 -1.64
N PRO A 392 -13.05 0.95 -0.63
CA PRO A 392 -13.33 -0.48 -0.74
C PRO A 392 -14.81 -0.84 -0.95
#